data_AF-A0A8T5R8L7-F1
#
_entry.id   AF-A0A8T5R8L7-F1
#
_cell.length_a   1.000
_cell.length_b   1.000
_cell.length_c   1.000
_cell.angle_alpha   90.00
_cell.angle_beta   90.00
_cell.angle_gamma   90.00
#
_symmetry.space_group_name_H-M   'P 1'
#
loop_
_entity.id
_entity.type
_entity.pdbx_description
1 polymer ?
#
loop_
_entity_poly.entity_id
_entity_poly.type
_entity_poly.pdbx_seq_one_letter_code
_entity_poly.pdbx_strand_id
1 'polypeptide(L)' 'MEINIHGHELWGAIDEVLSALEECKINGYPEINIIHGYKHGQVLKNYFRSNKFLVEMSREGFQLKIKANSDPAISSFFIL' A
#
# COMPACT_ATOMS: atom_id res chain seq x y z
N MET A 1 -6.84 0.47 8.29
CA MET A 1 -5.79 1.44 8.65
C MET A 1 -5.53 2.37 7.47
N GLU A 2 -5.08 3.59 7.72
CA GLU A 2 -4.72 4.56 6.68
C GLU A 2 -3.28 5.02 6.88
N ILE A 3 -2.52 5.11 5.80
CA ILE A 3 -1.13 5.58 5.80
C ILE A 3 -0.93 6.59 4.67
N ASN A 4 -0.24 7.69 4.98
CA ASN A 4 0.07 8.75 4.03
C ASN A 4 1.56 8.78 3.71
N ILE A 5 1.88 8.34 2.49
CA ILE A 5 3.24 8.31 1.93
C ILE A 5 3.42 9.36 0.84
N HIS A 6 2.53 10.37 0.77
CA HIS A 6 2.60 11.39 -0.26
C HIS A 6 3.90 12.19 -0.16
N GLY A 7 4.61 12.30 -1.28
CA GLY A 7 5.90 13.00 -1.35
C GLY A 7 7.09 12.15 -0.90
N HIS A 8 6.87 10.89 -0.53
CA HIS A 8 7.96 9.99 -0.21
C HIS A 8 8.62 9.47 -1.48
N GLU A 9 9.93 9.25 -1.41
CA GLU A 9 10.65 8.46 -2.40
C GLU A 9 10.17 7.00 -2.37
N LEU A 10 10.21 6.31 -3.51
CA LEU A 10 9.64 4.97 -3.64
C LEU A 10 10.13 3.98 -2.59
N TRP A 11 11.44 3.96 -2.32
CA TRP A 11 12.02 3.06 -1.32
C TRP A 11 11.52 3.37 0.10
N GLY A 12 11.52 4.65 0.49
CA GLY A 12 10.99 5.05 1.80
C GLY A 12 9.51 4.74 1.96
N ALA A 13 8.72 4.92 0.90
CA ALA A 13 7.31 4.55 0.89
C ALA A 13 7.07 3.03 1.04
N ILE A 14 7.93 2.20 0.45
CA ILE A 14 7.85 0.74 0.58
C ILE A 14 8.12 0.32 2.03
N ASP A 15 9.19 0.83 2.63
CA ASP A 15 9.56 0.51 4.02
C ASP A 15 8.46 0.91 5.01
N GLU A 16 7.84 2.06 4.78
CA GLU A 16 6.74 2.54 5.61
C GLU A 16 5.48 1.68 5.46
N VAL A 17 5.14 1.30 4.23
CA VAL A 17 4.00 0.40 3.96
C VAL A 17 4.24 -0.99 4.56
N LEU A 18 5.46 -1.52 4.51
CA LEU A 18 5.80 -2.80 5.17
C LEU A 18 5.62 -2.72 6.69
N SER A 19 6.12 -1.64 7.29
CA SER A 19 5.95 -1.39 8.73
C SER A 19 4.47 -1.29 9.11
N ALA A 20 3.68 -0.62 8.27
CA ALA A 20 2.24 -0.47 8.40
C ALA A 20 1.48 -1.80 8.26
N LEU A 21 1.90 -2.66 7.35
CA LEU A 21 1.31 -4.00 7.17
C LEU A 21 1.60 -4.91 8.38
N GLU A 22 2.79 -4.83 8.96
CA GLU A 22 3.11 -5.56 10.20
C GLU A 22 2.25 -5.06 11.37
N GLU A 23 2.07 -3.74 11.49
CA GLU A 23 1.14 -3.17 12.48
C GLU A 23 -0.30 -3.68 12.26
N CYS A 24 -0.77 -3.76 11.01
CA CYS A 24 -2.07 -4.33 10.69
C CYS A 24 -2.19 -5.79 11.14
N LYS A 25 -1.15 -6.59 10.91
CA LYS A 25 -1.11 -8.00 11.30
C LYS A 25 -1.15 -8.17 12.83
N ILE A 26 -0.36 -7.37 13.57
CA ILE A 26 -0.30 -7.42 15.03
C ILE A 26 -1.65 -7.01 15.64
N ASN A 27 -2.27 -5.97 15.11
CA ASN A 27 -3.51 -5.40 15.67
C ASN A 27 -4.80 -5.97 15.05
N GLY A 28 -4.69 -6.87 14.07
CA GLY A 28 -5.83 -7.48 13.40
C GLY A 28 -6.62 -6.51 12.51
N TYR A 29 -5.99 -5.49 11.93
CA TYR A 29 -6.66 -4.61 10.96
C TYR A 29 -6.87 -5.36 9.63
N PRO A 30 -8.11 -5.47 9.13
CA PRO A 30 -8.41 -6.28 7.95
C PRO A 30 -8.12 -5.58 6.62
N GLU A 31 -7.78 -4.29 6.66
CA GLU A 31 -7.57 -3.47 5.48
C GLU A 31 -6.57 -2.34 5.71
N ILE A 32 -5.91 -1.94 4.63
CA ILE A 32 -5.01 -0.79 4.58
C ILE A 32 -5.35 0.11 3.38
N ASN A 33 -5.38 1.43 3.60
CA ASN A 33 -5.52 2.46 2.59
C ASN A 33 -4.20 3.23 2.50
N ILE A 34 -3.57 3.19 1.34
CA ILE A 34 -2.29 3.86 1.07
C ILE A 34 -2.56 5.13 0.27
N ILE A 35 -2.33 6.29 0.88
CA ILE A 35 -2.43 7.60 0.24
C ILE A 35 -1.07 7.95 -0.36
N HIS A 36 -0.96 7.88 -1.68
CA HIS A 36 0.26 8.19 -2.43
C HIS A 36 0.16 9.51 -3.22
N GLY A 37 -1.05 10.07 -3.31
CA GLY A 37 -1.32 11.27 -4.09
C GLY A 37 -1.48 10.97 -5.59
N TYR A 38 -1.98 11.93 -6.35
CA TYR A 38 -2.33 11.69 -7.77
C TYR A 38 -1.31 12.27 -8.76
N LYS A 39 -1.15 13.60 -8.82
CA LYS A 39 -0.41 14.28 -9.89
C LYS A 39 1.11 14.08 -9.82
N HIS A 40 1.69 14.28 -8.64
CA HIS A 40 3.13 14.09 -8.42
C HIS A 40 3.46 12.69 -7.86
N GLY A 41 2.44 11.93 -7.45
CA GLY A 41 2.57 10.58 -6.88
C GLY A 41 2.55 9.46 -7.93
N GLN A 42 2.72 9.75 -9.22
CA GLN A 42 2.49 8.77 -10.28
C GLN A 42 3.40 7.53 -10.17
N VAL A 43 4.66 7.70 -9.71
CA VAL A 43 5.59 6.58 -9.46
C VAL A 43 5.04 5.66 -8.38
N LEU A 44 4.68 6.22 -7.22
CA LEU A 44 4.09 5.48 -6.10
C LEU A 44 2.78 4.81 -6.52
N LYS A 45 1.87 5.57 -7.13
CA LYS A 45 0.59 5.07 -7.65
C LYS A 45 0.78 3.85 -8.54
N ASN A 46 1.68 3.96 -9.53
CA ASN A 46 1.93 2.87 -10.47
C ASN A 46 2.51 1.65 -9.77
N TYR A 47 3.44 1.86 -8.84
CA TYR A 47 4.04 0.79 -8.07
C TYR A 47 3.02 0.07 -7.20
N PHE A 48 2.30 0.77 -6.31
CA PHE A 48 1.36 0.14 -5.38
C PHE A 48 0.16 -0.50 -6.10
N ARG A 49 -0.21 -0.04 -7.30
CA ARG A 49 -1.27 -0.68 -8.12
C ARG A 49 -0.76 -1.81 -9.00
N SER A 50 0.55 -2.05 -9.04
CA SER A 50 1.14 -3.07 -9.90
C SER A 50 1.00 -4.48 -9.33
N ASN A 51 0.97 -5.47 -10.23
CA ASN A 51 1.11 -6.87 -9.82
C ASN A 51 2.47 -7.15 -9.16
N LYS A 52 3.51 -6.36 -9.50
CA LYS A 52 4.83 -6.48 -8.88
C LYS A 52 4.75 -6.26 -7.37
N PHE A 53 4.08 -5.19 -6.92
CA PHE A 53 3.86 -4.92 -5.51
C PHE A 53 3.17 -6.10 -4.80
N LEU A 54 2.08 -6.65 -5.37
CA LEU A 54 1.38 -7.79 -4.76
C LEU A 54 2.28 -9.03 -4.62
N VAL A 55 3.09 -9.31 -5.64
CA VAL A 55 4.04 -10.44 -5.61
C VAL A 55 5.14 -10.22 -4.57
N GLU A 56 5.65 -9.00 -4.45
CA GLU A 56 6.66 -8.65 -3.46
C GLU A 56 6.10 -8.75 -2.04
N MET A 57 4.91 -8.20 -1.78
CA MET A 57 4.26 -8.32 -0.47
C MET A 57 3.96 -9.78 -0.10
N SER A 58 3.55 -10.61 -1.07
CA SER A 58 3.37 -12.03 -0.83
C SER A 58 4.67 -12.75 -0.44
N ARG A 59 5.84 -12.32 -0.93
CA ARG A 59 7.15 -12.86 -0.54
C ARG A 59 7.55 -12.43 0.86
N GLU A 60 7.16 -11.24 1.27
CA GLU A 60 7.31 -10.72 2.63
C GLU A 60 6.28 -11.33 3.62
N GLY A 61 5.39 -12.19 3.15
CA GLY A 61 4.42 -12.90 3.99
C GLY A 61 3.06 -12.21 4.15
N PHE A 62 2.78 -11.16 3.36
CA PHE A 62 1.50 -10.47 3.35
C PHE A 62 0.65 -10.89 2.15
N GLN A 63 -0.52 -11.46 2.40
CA GLN A 63 -1.50 -11.73 1.35
C GLN A 63 -2.43 -10.53 1.18
N LEU A 64 -2.28 -9.82 0.06
CA LEU A 64 -3.06 -8.62 -0.23
C LEU A 64 -4.00 -8.85 -1.41
N LYS A 65 -5.22 -8.31 -1.29
CA LYS A 65 -6.18 -8.24 -2.40
C LYS A 65 -6.58 -6.79 -2.63
N ILE A 66 -6.43 -6.32 -3.87
CA ILE A 66 -6.86 -4.97 -4.25
C ILE A 66 -8.36 -4.80 -3.98
N LYS A 67 -8.70 -3.70 -3.30
CA LYS A 67 -10.05 -3.22 -3.08
C LYS A 67 -10.30 -2.06 -4.05
N ALA A 68 -11.40 -2.13 -4.80
CA ALA A 68 -11.76 -1.07 -5.73
C ALA A 68 -11.96 0.25 -4.96
N ASN A 69 -11.32 1.32 -5.46
CA ASN A 69 -11.42 2.66 -4.90
C ASN A 69 -11.52 3.66 -6.06
N SER A 70 -12.46 4.61 -5.96
CA SER A 70 -12.67 5.67 -6.97
C SER A 70 -11.67 6.81 -6.85
N ASP A 71 -11.02 6.98 -5.71
CA ASP A 71 -10.01 8.01 -5.50
C ASP A 71 -8.68 7.60 -6.17
N PRO A 72 -8.20 8.35 -7.17
CA PRO A 72 -6.96 8.03 -7.86
C PRO A 72 -5.70 8.24 -7.01
N ALA A 73 -5.79 8.96 -5.89
CA ALA A 73 -4.69 9.22 -4.95
C ALA A 73 -4.53 8.11 -3.89
N ILE A 74 -5.45 7.15 -3.85
CA ILE A 74 -5.49 6.09 -2.84
C ILE A 74 -5.42 4.72 -3.50
N SER A 75 -4.70 3.79 -2.87
CA SER A 75 -4.76 2.36 -3.18
C SER A 75 -5.19 1.60 -1.93
N SER A 76 -6.31 0.88 -2.03
CA SER A 76 -6.90 0.16 -0.91
C SER A 76 -6.70 -1.35 -1.07
N PHE A 77 -6.40 -2.05 0.02
CA PHE A 77 -6.17 -3.49 0.03
C PHE A 77 -6.88 -4.15 1.21
N PHE A 78 -7.46 -5.32 0.97
CA PHE A 78 -7.78 -6.28 2.01
C PHE A 78 -6.53 -7.08 2.36
N ILE A 79 -6.36 -7.35 3.66
CA ILE A 79 -5.30 -8.20 4.22
C ILE A 79 -5.94 -9.55 4.55
N LEU A 80 -5.38 -10.64 4.03
CA LEU A 80 -5.92 -12.01 4.14
C LEU A 80 -5.17 -12.85 5.17
#